data_AF-A0A9W8KFL9-F1
#
_entry.id   AF-A0A9W8KFL9-F1
#
_cell.length_a   1.000
_cell.length_b   1.000
_cell.length_c   1.000
_cell.angle_alpha   90.00
_cell.angle_beta   90.00
_cell.angle_gamma   90.00
#
_symmetry.space_group_name_H-M   'P 1'
#
loop_
_entity.id
_entity.type
_entity.pdbx_description
1 polymer ?
#
loop_
_entity_poly.entity_id
_entity_poly.type
_entity_poly.pdbx_seq_one_letter_code
_entity_poly.pdbx_strand_id
1 'polypeptide(L)'
;MLCVVGRQASRRLAVQRAIPSAATLEWRHISTTSIASSIGNAGDGGPVSHLERYVDQLSNEAEYPLILRVMQATLESIHDGPMECPWWGIIAGSALTLRTLLVLPVAIYQQRAQARALKLTAISRLWQRPMYTSLELELATRTPPVTDKEFGKVLNKRLSKRRHLLMFRQGCHPIFGALLPMTQIPIWMAMTCSLRHLSGRLVPLFDSAATALPAAAPDMASEGILWFTNLVATDSTGMLPAITGAVYLSNAMVHLYRRREYAIANSLDGTPPKKGWLSHIFLCIRFAAPPIMTYVAMFQPSSIVLYWLTSASFTLVQMLAFHNQRLRKRLKFNYIKDKVTE
;
A
#
# COMPACT_ATOMS: atom_id res chain seq x y z
N MET A 1 -53.97 22.36 4.87
CA MET A 1 -52.62 21.75 4.96
C MET A 1 -51.54 22.70 4.41
N LEU A 2 -51.61 23.99 4.73
CA LEU A 2 -50.84 25.07 4.08
C LEU A 2 -49.90 25.83 5.05
N CYS A 3 -49.58 25.27 6.23
CA CYS A 3 -48.80 25.97 7.27
C CYS A 3 -47.41 25.36 7.57
N VAL A 4 -46.91 24.46 6.72
CA VAL A 4 -45.58 23.82 6.94
C VAL A 4 -44.53 24.22 5.89
N VAL A 5 -44.92 24.86 4.78
CA VAL A 5 -44.00 25.23 3.69
C VAL A 5 -43.25 26.55 3.99
N GLY A 6 -43.75 27.41 4.88
CA GLY A 6 -43.15 28.72 5.18
C GLY A 6 -41.88 28.70 6.05
N ARG A 7 -41.59 27.63 6.80
CA ARG A 7 -40.39 27.57 7.68
C ARG A 7 -39.14 27.02 7.01
N GLN A 8 -39.25 26.40 5.83
CA GLN A 8 -38.08 25.89 5.10
C GLN A 8 -37.46 26.91 4.13
N ALA A 9 -38.22 27.94 3.70
CA ALA A 9 -37.69 28.99 2.82
C ALA A 9 -36.77 29.99 3.55
N SER A 10 -37.08 30.36 4.80
CA SER A 10 -36.26 31.32 5.57
C SER A 10 -34.91 30.76 6.05
N ARG A 11 -34.74 29.43 6.11
CA ARG A 11 -33.43 28.81 6.44
C ARG A 11 -32.47 28.72 5.24
N ARG A 12 -32.96 28.86 4.00
CA ARG A 12 -32.10 28.86 2.81
C ARG A 12 -31.49 30.24 2.51
N LEU A 13 -32.12 31.33 2.96
CA LEU A 13 -31.61 32.69 2.76
C LEU A 13 -30.62 33.16 3.83
N ALA A 14 -30.58 32.51 5.01
CA ALA A 14 -29.61 32.85 6.06
C ALA A 14 -28.23 32.18 5.88
N VAL A 15 -28.14 31.11 5.08
CA VAL A 15 -26.88 30.35 4.86
C VAL A 15 -26.08 30.87 3.66
N GLN A 16 -26.65 31.78 2.87
CA GLN A 16 -26.00 32.33 1.67
C GLN A 16 -25.18 33.61 1.89
N ARG A 17 -25.01 34.07 3.15
CA ARG A 17 -24.23 35.28 3.51
C ARG A 17 -22.87 35.03 4.18
N ALA A 18 -22.36 33.80 4.15
CA ALA A 18 -21.07 33.48 4.76
C ALA A 18 -20.13 32.71 3.80
N ILE A 19 -20.03 33.17 2.55
CA ILE A 19 -18.99 32.71 1.62
C ILE A 19 -18.08 33.92 1.34
N PRO A 20 -16.85 33.96 1.86
CA PRO A 20 -15.89 34.98 1.49
C PRO A 20 -15.56 34.85 -0.01
N SER A 21 -15.58 35.96 -0.72
CA SER A 21 -15.16 36.04 -2.13
C SER A 21 -13.69 35.65 -2.30
N ALA A 22 -13.39 34.99 -3.41
CA ALA A 22 -12.11 34.37 -3.76
C ALA A 22 -10.96 35.36 -4.09
N ALA A 23 -10.76 36.39 -3.29
CA ALA A 23 -9.60 37.28 -3.39
C ALA A 23 -9.12 37.62 -1.97
N THR A 24 -7.83 37.36 -1.71
CA THR A 24 -7.10 37.42 -0.40
C THR A 24 -7.16 36.15 0.45
N LEU A 25 -6.68 35.03 -0.10
CA LEU A 25 -6.14 33.94 0.73
C LEU A 25 -4.62 34.12 0.81
N GLU A 26 -4.15 34.93 1.76
CA GLU A 26 -2.75 34.86 2.18
C GLU A 26 -2.52 33.46 2.76
N TRP A 27 -1.64 32.69 2.12
CA TRP A 27 -1.08 31.48 2.71
C TRP A 27 -0.21 31.90 3.90
N ARG A 28 -0.82 32.04 5.07
CA ARG A 28 -0.05 32.12 6.32
C ARG A 28 0.69 30.80 6.48
N HIS A 29 2.00 30.84 6.27
CA HIS A 29 2.91 29.81 6.72
C HIS A 29 2.60 29.54 8.19
N ILE A 30 2.13 28.34 8.50
CA ILE A 30 2.07 27.86 9.88
C ILE A 30 3.52 27.64 10.27
N SER A 31 4.13 28.67 10.85
CA SER A 31 5.40 28.57 11.53
C SER A 31 5.21 27.66 12.75
N THR A 32 6.10 26.69 12.88
CA THR A 32 6.18 25.67 13.92
C THR A 32 6.30 26.23 15.36
N THR A 33 6.45 27.54 15.51
CA THR A 33 6.57 28.23 16.80
C THR A 33 5.26 28.36 17.58
N SER A 34 4.08 28.20 16.97
CA SER A 34 2.80 28.38 17.68
C SER A 34 2.31 27.16 18.46
N ILE A 35 2.84 25.96 18.20
CA ILE A 35 2.45 24.74 18.94
C ILE A 35 3.32 24.60 20.20
N ALA A 36 4.58 25.05 20.16
CA ALA A 36 5.53 24.99 21.27
C ALA A 36 5.09 25.82 22.50
N SER A 37 4.36 26.92 22.32
CA SER A 37 3.97 27.82 23.42
C SER A 37 2.80 27.32 24.28
N SER A 38 2.17 26.19 23.94
CA SER A 38 1.01 25.65 24.66
C SER A 38 1.30 24.38 25.48
N ILE A 39 2.53 23.86 25.42
CA ILE A 39 3.00 22.70 26.19
C ILE A 39 4.08 23.10 27.23
N GLY A 40 4.36 24.39 27.37
CA GLY A 40 5.27 24.93 28.37
C GLY A 40 4.67 24.93 29.79
N ASN A 41 4.22 23.79 30.32
CA ASN A 41 4.12 23.57 31.77
C ASN A 41 3.85 22.10 32.19
N ALA A 42 4.61 21.13 31.67
CA ALA A 42 4.57 19.77 32.20
C ALA A 42 5.97 19.15 32.28
N GLY A 43 6.48 19.06 33.51
CA GLY A 43 7.43 18.07 34.03
C GLY A 43 8.53 17.53 33.10
N ASP A 44 9.74 17.96 33.38
CA ASP A 44 11.02 17.49 32.84
C ASP A 44 11.23 15.96 33.03
N GLY A 45 11.70 15.26 31.98
CA GLY A 45 12.36 13.95 32.12
C GLY A 45 11.67 12.70 31.55
N GLY A 46 10.76 12.81 30.59
CA GLY A 46 10.18 11.62 29.91
C GLY A 46 11.01 11.12 28.72
N PRO A 47 10.99 9.83 28.37
CA PRO A 47 11.63 9.31 27.15
C PRO A 47 11.13 10.00 25.86
N VAL A 48 9.89 10.54 25.89
CA VAL A 48 9.28 11.27 24.78
C VAL A 48 9.93 12.64 24.57
N SER A 49 10.29 13.37 25.64
CA SER A 49 10.93 14.69 25.50
C SER A 49 12.36 14.62 24.96
N HIS A 50 13.05 13.49 25.18
CA HIS A 50 14.36 13.25 24.57
C HIS A 50 14.25 12.95 23.07
N LEU A 51 13.24 12.18 22.67
CA LEU A 51 12.94 11.90 21.26
C LEU A 51 12.55 13.18 20.51
N GLU A 52 11.72 14.05 21.12
CA GLU A 52 11.34 15.33 20.49
C GLU A 52 12.55 16.24 20.29
N ARG A 53 13.40 16.44 21.32
CA ARG A 53 14.62 17.26 21.19
C ARG A 53 15.59 16.67 20.17
N TYR A 54 15.70 15.35 20.07
CA TYR A 54 16.56 14.68 19.10
C TYR A 54 16.01 14.80 17.67
N VAL A 55 14.70 14.69 17.47
CA VAL A 55 14.05 14.91 16.17
C VAL A 55 14.19 16.36 15.72
N ASP A 56 14.07 17.33 16.64
CA ASP A 56 14.27 18.75 16.35
C ASP A 56 15.73 19.06 15.99
N GLN A 57 16.69 18.50 16.74
CA GLN A 57 18.12 18.62 16.43
C GLN A 57 18.45 17.98 15.09
N LEU A 58 17.82 16.83 14.78
CA LEU A 58 17.94 16.26 13.46
C LEU A 58 17.40 17.27 12.43
N SER A 59 16.15 17.72 12.51
CA SER A 59 15.50 18.55 11.49
C SER A 59 16.30 19.78 10.98
N ASN A 60 17.18 20.38 11.78
CA ASN A 60 17.94 21.59 11.44
C ASN A 60 19.21 21.36 10.59
N GLU A 61 19.75 20.14 10.50
CA GLU A 61 20.94 19.81 9.68
C GLU A 61 20.51 19.36 8.27
N ALA A 62 20.12 20.29 7.40
CA ALA A 62 19.43 19.96 6.15
C ALA A 62 20.39 19.59 4.99
N GLU A 63 20.85 18.34 4.95
CA GLU A 63 21.52 17.75 3.77
C GLU A 63 20.63 16.69 3.07
N TYR A 64 19.66 16.06 3.75
CA TYR A 64 18.71 15.07 3.17
C TYR A 64 17.42 14.88 4.03
N PRO A 65 16.34 14.25 3.51
CA PRO A 65 15.02 14.20 4.16
C PRO A 65 15.00 13.59 5.57
N LEU A 66 14.21 14.21 6.48
CA LEU A 66 14.07 13.80 7.88
C LEU A 66 13.77 12.30 8.07
N ILE A 67 12.93 11.73 7.21
CA ILE A 67 12.56 10.31 7.30
C ILE A 67 13.77 9.37 7.17
N LEU A 68 14.74 9.72 6.32
CA LEU A 68 15.93 8.89 6.12
C LEU A 68 16.83 8.94 7.36
N ARG A 69 16.95 10.12 7.97
CA ARG A 69 17.76 10.39 9.16
C ARG A 69 17.22 9.69 10.38
N VAL A 70 15.91 9.81 10.60
CA VAL A 70 15.24 9.10 11.69
C VAL A 70 15.42 7.59 11.53
N MET A 71 15.28 7.05 10.30
CA MET A 71 15.51 5.63 10.04
C MET A 71 16.96 5.23 10.34
N GLN A 72 17.96 5.99 9.88
CA GLN A 72 19.38 5.71 10.11
C GLN A 72 19.72 5.74 11.60
N ALA A 73 19.41 6.86 12.27
CA ALA A 73 19.65 7.02 13.70
C ALA A 73 18.95 5.94 14.53
N THR A 74 17.76 5.51 14.13
CA THR A 74 17.07 4.39 14.81
C THR A 74 17.85 3.08 14.65
N LEU A 75 18.34 2.76 13.45
CA LEU A 75 19.11 1.53 13.22
C LEU A 75 20.44 1.55 13.99
N GLU A 76 21.15 2.67 13.97
CA GLU A 76 22.40 2.88 14.71
C GLU A 76 22.15 2.78 16.23
N SER A 77 21.10 3.42 16.75
CA SER A 77 20.76 3.35 18.17
C SER A 77 20.42 1.93 18.66
N ILE A 78 19.89 1.08 17.77
CA ILE A 78 19.60 -0.33 18.07
C ILE A 78 20.89 -1.15 18.06
N HIS A 79 21.82 -0.82 17.16
CA HIS A 79 23.13 -1.46 17.07
C HIS A 79 23.99 -1.15 18.30
N ASP A 80 24.14 0.12 18.62
CA ASP A 80 24.95 0.61 19.73
C ASP A 80 24.26 0.47 21.09
N GLY A 81 23.02 -0.03 21.08
CA GLY A 81 22.22 -0.30 22.26
C GLY A 81 22.70 -1.54 23.04
N PRO A 82 22.09 -1.81 24.21
CA PRO A 82 22.51 -2.88 25.12
C PRO A 82 22.32 -4.30 24.58
N MET A 83 21.73 -4.43 23.39
CA MET A 83 21.41 -5.71 22.76
C MET A 83 22.51 -6.20 21.82
N GLU A 84 23.51 -5.36 21.48
CA GLU A 84 24.66 -5.65 20.59
C GLU A 84 24.25 -6.52 19.38
N CYS A 85 23.18 -6.11 18.70
CA CYS A 85 22.66 -6.88 17.57
C CYS A 85 23.54 -6.64 16.35
N PRO A 86 24.01 -7.70 15.66
CA PRO A 86 24.80 -7.51 14.45
C PRO A 86 23.95 -6.86 13.35
N TRP A 87 24.60 -6.09 12.47
CA TRP A 87 23.92 -5.34 11.41
C TRP A 87 22.96 -6.17 10.55
N TRP A 88 23.32 -7.41 10.19
CA TRP A 88 22.42 -8.29 9.43
C TRP A 88 21.10 -8.56 10.16
N GLY A 89 21.15 -8.70 11.49
CA GLY A 89 20.01 -8.96 12.36
C GLY A 89 19.11 -7.75 12.49
N ILE A 90 19.70 -6.55 12.60
CA ILE A 90 18.96 -5.27 12.65
C ILE A 90 18.26 -5.00 11.32
N ILE A 91 18.92 -5.25 10.20
CA ILE A 91 18.33 -5.09 8.86
C ILE A 91 17.14 -6.05 8.67
N ALA A 92 17.31 -7.33 9.04
CA ALA A 92 16.22 -8.30 8.97
C ALA A 92 15.07 -7.94 9.95
N GLY A 93 15.40 -7.60 11.19
CA GLY A 93 14.46 -7.26 12.25
C GLY A 93 13.65 -6.00 11.95
N SER A 94 14.30 -4.96 11.42
CA SER A 94 13.62 -3.73 10.97
C SER A 94 12.67 -4.02 9.80
N ALA A 95 13.05 -4.88 8.85
CA ALA A 95 12.15 -5.33 7.80
C ALA A 95 10.89 -6.00 8.37
N LEU A 96 11.06 -6.96 9.29
CA LEU A 96 9.94 -7.65 9.93
C LEU A 96 9.06 -6.69 10.73
N THR A 97 9.66 -5.74 11.43
CA THR A 97 8.97 -4.73 12.25
C THR A 97 8.12 -3.81 11.37
N LEU A 98 8.71 -3.20 10.34
CA LEU A 98 8.00 -2.34 9.39
C LEU A 98 6.85 -3.10 8.71
N ARG A 99 7.08 -4.36 8.33
CA ARG A 99 6.03 -5.18 7.73
C ARG A 99 4.92 -5.52 8.71
N THR A 100 5.23 -5.83 9.95
CA THR A 100 4.24 -6.25 10.95
C THR A 100 3.43 -5.06 11.47
N LEU A 101 4.07 -3.92 11.72
CA LEU A 101 3.40 -2.75 12.31
C LEU A 101 2.68 -1.90 11.26
N LEU A 102 3.30 -1.66 10.10
CA LEU A 102 2.76 -0.71 9.12
C LEU A 102 2.01 -1.40 7.98
N VAL A 103 2.54 -2.50 7.46
CA VAL A 103 2.02 -3.13 6.23
C VAL A 103 0.94 -4.18 6.52
N LEU A 104 1.13 -5.01 7.54
CA LEU A 104 0.24 -6.13 7.86
C LEU A 104 -1.20 -5.67 8.19
N PRO A 105 -1.44 -4.61 8.99
CA PRO A 105 -2.80 -4.14 9.26
C PRO A 105 -3.53 -3.70 7.98
N VAL A 106 -2.81 -2.99 7.10
CA VAL A 106 -3.31 -2.55 5.79
C VAL A 106 -3.64 -3.75 4.92
N ALA A 107 -2.78 -4.77 4.91
CA ALA A 107 -3.02 -5.99 4.15
C ALA A 107 -4.22 -6.80 4.69
N ILE A 108 -4.40 -6.87 6.02
CA ILE A 108 -5.59 -7.47 6.65
C ILE A 108 -6.85 -6.71 6.23
N TYR A 109 -6.81 -5.37 6.25
CA TYR A 109 -7.91 -4.54 5.77
C TYR A 109 -8.23 -4.82 4.30
N GLN A 110 -7.21 -4.89 3.44
CA GLN A 110 -7.36 -5.20 2.03
C GLN A 110 -8.02 -6.58 1.83
N GLN A 111 -7.59 -7.61 2.56
CA GLN A 111 -8.21 -8.95 2.48
C GLN A 111 -9.68 -8.93 2.91
N ARG A 112 -10.02 -8.21 3.98
CA ARG A 112 -11.41 -8.04 4.43
C ARG A 112 -12.24 -7.30 3.38
N ALA A 113 -11.69 -6.26 2.76
CA ALA A 113 -12.35 -5.51 1.69
C ALA A 113 -12.61 -6.40 0.47
N GLN A 114 -11.65 -7.22 0.06
CA GLN A 114 -11.82 -8.17 -1.05
C GLN A 114 -12.89 -9.22 -0.74
N ALA A 115 -12.92 -9.75 0.48
CA ALA A 115 -13.95 -10.68 0.92
C ALA A 115 -15.36 -10.05 0.89
N ARG A 116 -15.51 -8.80 1.33
CA ARG A 116 -16.76 -8.04 1.21
C ARG A 116 -17.15 -7.80 -0.25
N ALA A 117 -16.18 -7.45 -1.11
CA ALA A 117 -16.42 -7.21 -2.52
C ALA A 117 -17.03 -8.44 -3.21
N LEU A 118 -16.52 -9.64 -2.94
CA LEU A 118 -17.07 -10.89 -3.47
C LEU A 118 -18.54 -11.10 -3.08
N LYS A 119 -18.88 -10.90 -1.81
CA LYS A 119 -20.27 -11.02 -1.32
C LYS A 119 -21.20 -10.02 -2.01
N LEU A 120 -20.76 -8.77 -2.13
CA LEU A 120 -21.54 -7.71 -2.77
C LEU A 120 -21.67 -7.93 -4.28
N THR A 121 -20.64 -8.48 -4.92
CA THR A 121 -20.72 -8.93 -6.32
C THR A 121 -21.82 -9.97 -6.46
N ALA A 122 -21.87 -10.99 -5.60
CA ALA A 122 -22.91 -12.01 -5.63
C ALA A 122 -24.33 -11.42 -5.46
N ILE A 123 -24.54 -10.49 -4.52
CA ILE A 123 -25.82 -9.80 -4.34
C ILE A 123 -26.18 -8.95 -5.56
N SER A 124 -25.21 -8.25 -6.14
CA SER A 124 -25.43 -7.40 -7.32
C SER A 124 -25.89 -8.19 -8.56
N ARG A 125 -25.66 -9.52 -8.59
CA ARG A 125 -26.17 -10.40 -9.65
C ARG A 125 -27.71 -10.46 -9.64
N LEU A 126 -28.33 -10.41 -8.47
CA LEU A 126 -29.80 -10.45 -8.34
C LEU A 126 -30.48 -9.21 -8.93
N TRP A 127 -29.74 -8.12 -9.14
CA TRP A 127 -30.29 -6.90 -9.73
C TRP A 127 -30.44 -6.96 -11.26
N GLN A 128 -29.83 -7.94 -11.93
CA GLN A 128 -29.87 -8.02 -13.39
C GLN A 128 -31.30 -8.16 -13.93
N ARG A 129 -32.08 -9.10 -13.38
CA ARG A 129 -33.47 -9.35 -13.79
C ARG A 129 -34.41 -8.14 -13.58
N PRO A 130 -34.50 -7.54 -12.38
CA PRO A 130 -35.37 -6.38 -12.18
C PRO A 130 -34.89 -5.15 -12.98
N MET A 131 -33.58 -4.97 -13.17
CA MET A 131 -33.09 -3.86 -14.01
C MET A 131 -33.38 -4.07 -15.50
N TYR A 132 -33.26 -5.30 -16.00
CA TYR A 132 -33.61 -5.64 -17.38
C TYR A 132 -35.07 -5.31 -17.66
N THR A 133 -35.99 -5.85 -16.86
CA THR A 133 -37.44 -5.64 -16.99
C THR A 133 -37.81 -4.16 -16.87
N SER A 134 -37.24 -3.43 -15.91
CA SER A 134 -37.49 -1.98 -15.77
C SER A 134 -37.01 -1.17 -16.98
N LEU A 135 -35.89 -1.57 -17.59
CA LEU A 135 -35.31 -0.88 -18.74
C LEU A 135 -36.09 -1.20 -20.01
N GLU A 136 -36.57 -2.43 -20.15
CA GLU A 136 -37.44 -2.87 -21.25
C GLU A 136 -38.72 -2.03 -21.28
N LEU A 137 -39.38 -1.85 -20.12
CA LEU A 137 -40.56 -1.00 -20.02
C LEU A 137 -40.28 0.48 -20.34
N GLU A 138 -39.16 1.02 -19.87
CA GLU A 138 -38.77 2.43 -20.13
C GLU A 138 -38.45 2.69 -21.62
N LEU A 139 -37.90 1.69 -22.31
CA LEU A 139 -37.51 1.82 -23.70
C LEU A 139 -38.60 1.39 -24.69
N ALA A 140 -39.60 0.63 -24.25
CA ALA A 140 -40.77 0.26 -25.05
C ALA A 140 -41.55 1.48 -25.56
N THR A 141 -41.52 2.59 -24.82
CA THR A 141 -42.21 3.85 -25.20
C THR A 141 -41.39 4.77 -26.10
N ARG A 142 -40.14 4.42 -26.44
CA ARG A 142 -39.24 5.30 -27.20
C ARG A 142 -39.34 5.02 -28.70
N THR A 143 -39.47 6.09 -29.50
CA THR A 143 -39.36 6.05 -30.97
C THR A 143 -38.14 6.87 -31.42
N PRO A 144 -37.28 6.35 -32.32
CA PRO A 144 -37.25 4.99 -32.88
C PRO A 144 -36.88 3.90 -31.85
N PRO A 145 -37.18 2.61 -32.14
CA PRO A 145 -36.85 1.49 -31.25
C PRO A 145 -35.34 1.37 -31.04
N VAL A 146 -34.95 1.08 -29.81
CA VAL A 146 -33.54 0.95 -29.41
C VAL A 146 -32.99 -0.38 -29.93
N THR A 147 -31.78 -0.36 -30.50
CA THR A 147 -31.11 -1.59 -30.96
C THR A 147 -30.67 -2.45 -29.77
N ASP A 148 -30.70 -3.78 -29.88
CA ASP A 148 -30.26 -4.71 -28.81
C ASP A 148 -28.87 -4.42 -28.24
N LYS A 149 -27.94 -3.99 -29.12
CA LYS A 149 -26.59 -3.57 -28.71
C LYS A 149 -26.61 -2.34 -27.81
N GLU A 150 -27.49 -1.38 -28.09
CA GLU A 150 -27.65 -0.18 -27.28
C GLU A 150 -28.36 -0.49 -25.97
N PHE A 151 -29.39 -1.34 -26.01
CA PHE A 151 -30.06 -1.85 -24.82
C PHE A 151 -29.04 -2.49 -23.85
N GLY A 152 -28.23 -3.42 -24.35
CA GLY A 152 -27.19 -4.09 -23.56
C GLY A 152 -26.14 -3.12 -23.02
N LYS A 153 -25.76 -2.09 -23.78
CA LYS A 153 -24.85 -1.03 -23.30
C LYS A 153 -25.46 -0.23 -22.15
N VAL A 154 -26.72 0.20 -22.27
CA VAL A 154 -27.41 0.98 -21.23
C VAL A 154 -27.61 0.15 -19.96
N LEU A 155 -28.04 -1.11 -20.10
CA LEU A 155 -28.19 -2.03 -18.98
C LEU A 155 -26.87 -2.25 -18.23
N ASN A 156 -25.80 -2.58 -18.96
CA ASN A 156 -24.48 -2.76 -18.36
C ASN A 156 -23.96 -1.48 -17.69
N LYS A 157 -24.22 -0.31 -18.28
CA LYS A 157 -23.86 0.99 -17.69
C LYS A 157 -24.60 1.23 -16.37
N ARG A 158 -25.91 0.98 -16.32
CA ARG A 158 -26.72 1.13 -15.09
C ARG A 158 -26.29 0.15 -13.99
N LEU A 159 -26.12 -1.12 -14.34
CA LEU A 159 -25.64 -2.16 -13.41
C LEU A 159 -24.24 -1.85 -12.88
N SER A 160 -23.31 -1.46 -13.76
CA SER A 160 -21.94 -1.11 -13.37
C SER A 160 -21.92 0.10 -12.45
N LYS A 161 -22.70 1.15 -12.75
CA LYS A 161 -22.81 2.35 -11.90
C LYS A 161 -23.36 2.00 -10.51
N ARG A 162 -24.42 1.20 -10.44
CA ARG A 162 -25.02 0.79 -9.15
C ARG A 162 -24.07 -0.09 -8.34
N ARG A 163 -23.40 -1.04 -8.98
CA ARG A 163 -22.37 -1.89 -8.34
C ARG A 163 -21.20 -1.06 -7.84
N HIS A 164 -20.70 -0.12 -8.64
CA HIS A 164 -19.62 0.78 -8.25
C HIS A 164 -19.99 1.59 -7.00
N LEU A 165 -21.17 2.22 -6.99
CA LEU A 165 -21.64 3.01 -5.86
C LEU A 165 -21.79 2.17 -4.58
N LEU A 166 -22.34 0.96 -4.71
CA LEU A 166 -22.45 0.02 -3.58
C LEU A 166 -21.06 -0.34 -3.04
N MET A 167 -20.11 -0.68 -3.91
CA MET A 167 -18.76 -1.04 -3.50
C MET A 167 -18.01 0.12 -2.84
N PHE A 168 -18.21 1.34 -3.34
CA PHE A 168 -17.64 2.54 -2.75
C PHE A 168 -18.20 2.79 -1.34
N ARG A 169 -19.53 2.77 -1.18
CA ARG A 169 -20.20 2.97 0.12
C ARG A 169 -19.82 1.92 1.17
N GLN A 170 -19.48 0.71 0.74
CA GLN A 170 -19.10 -0.41 1.61
C GLN A 170 -17.58 -0.53 1.83
N GLY A 171 -16.79 0.43 1.35
CA GLY A 171 -15.33 0.43 1.52
C GLY A 171 -14.66 -0.81 0.89
N CYS A 172 -15.20 -1.31 -0.22
CA CYS A 172 -14.68 -2.48 -0.95
C CYS A 172 -14.42 -2.19 -2.43
N HIS A 173 -14.42 -0.92 -2.81
CA HIS A 173 -14.06 -0.47 -4.15
C HIS A 173 -12.60 -0.85 -4.49
N PRO A 174 -12.29 -1.25 -5.74
CA PRO A 174 -10.93 -1.61 -6.15
C PRO A 174 -9.85 -0.58 -5.83
N ILE A 175 -10.21 0.70 -5.68
CA ILE A 175 -9.30 1.78 -5.26
C ILE A 175 -8.67 1.52 -3.89
N PHE A 176 -9.41 0.91 -2.95
CA PHE A 176 -8.86 0.52 -1.64
C PHE A 176 -7.87 -0.65 -1.78
N GLY A 177 -7.89 -1.35 -2.90
CA GLY A 177 -6.85 -2.31 -3.26
C GLY A 177 -5.50 -1.66 -3.57
N ALA A 178 -5.49 -0.39 -3.99
CA ALA A 178 -4.27 0.38 -4.24
C ALA A 178 -3.63 0.92 -2.94
N LEU A 179 -4.33 0.85 -1.80
CA LEU A 179 -3.80 1.32 -0.52
C LEU A 179 -2.52 0.57 -0.11
N LEU A 180 -2.47 -0.75 -0.35
CA LEU A 180 -1.30 -1.55 0.00
C LEU A 180 -0.02 -1.12 -0.74
N PRO A 181 0.01 -0.99 -2.08
CA PRO A 181 1.20 -0.46 -2.76
C PRO A 181 1.51 0.99 -2.37
N MET A 182 0.50 1.83 -2.11
CA MET A 182 0.72 3.21 -1.66
C MET A 182 1.41 3.28 -0.28
N THR A 183 1.17 2.33 0.62
CA THR A 183 1.90 2.25 1.89
C THR A 183 3.25 1.57 1.75
N GLN A 184 3.33 0.53 0.93
CA GLN A 184 4.52 -0.31 0.78
C GLN A 184 5.68 0.43 0.07
N ILE A 185 5.39 1.10 -1.04
CA ILE A 185 6.43 1.70 -1.90
C ILE A 185 7.22 2.78 -1.15
N PRO A 186 6.60 3.74 -0.43
CA PRO A 186 7.35 4.76 0.30
C PRO A 186 8.23 4.18 1.41
N ILE A 187 7.72 3.22 2.19
CA ILE A 187 8.49 2.57 3.27
C ILE A 187 9.68 1.78 2.68
N TRP A 188 9.43 1.05 1.59
CA TRP A 188 10.48 0.29 0.91
C TRP A 188 11.56 1.20 0.31
N MET A 189 11.17 2.30 -0.31
CA MET A 189 12.09 3.30 -0.85
C MET A 189 12.90 3.98 0.26
N ALA A 190 12.25 4.45 1.32
CA ALA A 190 12.92 5.12 2.44
C ALA A 190 14.00 4.22 3.06
N MET A 191 13.65 2.97 3.40
CA MET A 191 14.61 2.02 3.96
C MET A 191 15.75 1.69 2.97
N THR A 192 15.44 1.55 1.67
CA THR A 192 16.45 1.30 0.63
C THR A 192 17.43 2.47 0.51
N CYS A 193 16.94 3.71 0.58
CA CYS A 193 17.77 4.91 0.58
C CYS A 193 18.61 5.03 1.85
N SER A 194 18.02 4.79 3.03
CA SER A 194 18.74 4.81 4.30
C SER A 194 19.89 3.80 4.32
N LEU A 195 19.64 2.54 3.93
CA LEU A 195 20.68 1.50 3.86
C LEU A 195 21.75 1.78 2.80
N ARG A 196 21.36 2.39 1.67
CA ARG A 196 22.31 2.79 0.64
C ARG A 196 23.30 3.83 1.16
N HIS A 197 22.78 4.84 1.85
CA HIS A 197 23.59 5.87 2.45
C HIS A 197 24.44 5.31 3.61
N LEU A 198 23.91 4.45 4.48
CA LEU A 198 24.71 3.75 5.50
C LEU A 198 25.87 2.94 4.88
N SER A 199 25.65 2.38 3.69
CA SER A 199 26.68 1.67 2.92
C SER A 199 27.65 2.59 2.16
N GLY A 200 27.66 3.90 2.43
CA GLY A 200 28.55 4.85 1.76
C GLY A 200 28.32 4.97 0.25
N ARG A 201 27.10 4.69 -0.23
CA ARG A 201 26.75 4.83 -1.64
C ARG A 201 25.82 6.01 -1.86
N LEU A 202 26.04 6.72 -2.96
CA LEU A 202 25.23 7.84 -3.42
C LEU A 202 23.76 7.45 -3.56
N VAL A 203 22.86 8.25 -2.98
CA VAL A 203 21.43 8.16 -3.17
C VAL A 203 21.03 9.07 -4.35
N PRO A 204 20.65 8.50 -5.52
CA PRO A 204 20.54 9.26 -6.78
C PRO A 204 19.56 10.44 -6.81
N LEU A 205 18.69 10.56 -5.80
CA LEU A 205 17.65 11.60 -5.72
C LEU A 205 17.97 12.69 -4.68
N PHE A 206 18.95 12.48 -3.82
CA PHE A 206 19.23 13.37 -2.69
C PHE A 206 20.69 13.80 -2.64
N ASP A 207 21.62 12.95 -3.11
CA ASP A 207 23.04 13.25 -3.08
C ASP A 207 23.50 13.77 -4.45
N SER A 208 24.32 14.81 -4.44
CA SER A 208 25.03 15.26 -5.64
C SER A 208 26.17 14.29 -5.95
N ALA A 209 26.46 14.05 -7.23
CA ALA A 209 27.53 13.13 -7.66
C ALA A 209 28.94 13.49 -7.14
N ALA A 210 29.11 14.69 -6.57
CA ALA A 210 30.33 15.17 -5.93
C ALA A 210 30.46 14.82 -4.43
N THR A 211 29.41 14.26 -3.79
CA THR A 211 29.44 13.95 -2.35
C THR A 211 30.01 12.54 -2.15
N ALA A 212 31.31 12.43 -1.90
CA ALA A 212 31.88 11.19 -1.38
C ALA A 212 31.43 11.02 0.07
N LEU A 213 30.38 10.22 0.31
CA LEU A 213 29.93 9.93 1.66
C LEU A 213 30.76 8.79 2.24
N PRO A 214 31.54 9.01 3.32
CA PRO A 214 32.10 7.90 4.08
C PRO A 214 30.94 7.00 4.53
N ALA A 215 31.18 5.68 4.60
CA ALA A 215 30.17 4.76 5.10
C ALA A 215 29.81 5.18 6.54
N ALA A 216 28.56 5.62 6.73
CA ALA A 216 28.10 6.12 8.03
C ALA A 216 28.14 5.02 9.11
N ALA A 217 28.08 3.75 8.71
CA ALA A 217 28.27 2.60 9.59
C ALA A 217 29.44 1.73 9.08
N PRO A 218 30.68 1.94 9.57
CA PRO A 218 31.85 1.17 9.14
C PRO A 218 31.75 -0.32 9.52
N ASP A 219 31.10 -0.64 10.63
CA ASP A 219 30.98 -2.02 11.15
C ASP A 219 30.16 -2.93 10.22
N MET A 220 29.30 -2.35 9.37
CA MET A 220 28.58 -3.09 8.32
C MET A 220 29.53 -3.81 7.34
N ALA A 221 30.77 -3.36 7.20
CA ALA A 221 31.76 -4.01 6.35
C ALA A 221 32.25 -5.37 6.89
N SER A 222 32.16 -5.57 8.21
CA SER A 222 32.60 -6.81 8.89
C SER A 222 31.44 -7.68 9.41
N GLU A 223 30.26 -7.11 9.62
CA GLU A 223 29.13 -7.78 10.28
C GLU A 223 28.08 -8.40 9.34
N GLY A 224 28.55 -9.04 8.27
CA GLY A 224 27.69 -9.86 7.42
C GLY A 224 27.38 -11.24 8.01
N ILE A 225 26.69 -12.06 7.22
CA ILE A 225 26.33 -13.43 7.60
C ILE A 225 26.51 -14.38 6.41
N LEU A 226 26.76 -15.66 6.70
CA LEU A 226 26.94 -16.72 5.70
C LEU A 226 28.10 -16.40 4.74
N TRP A 227 27.85 -16.37 3.44
CA TRP A 227 28.85 -16.12 2.39
C TRP A 227 29.02 -14.63 2.05
N PHE A 228 28.16 -13.74 2.57
CA PHE A 228 28.24 -12.30 2.34
C PHE A 228 28.64 -11.59 3.65
N THR A 229 29.92 -11.71 4.01
CA THR A 229 30.47 -11.15 5.25
C THR A 229 30.57 -9.62 5.24
N ASN A 230 30.59 -8.99 4.06
CA ASN A 230 30.59 -7.55 3.91
C ASN A 230 29.22 -7.07 3.39
N LEU A 231 28.48 -6.34 4.22
CA LEU A 231 27.14 -5.83 3.87
C LEU A 231 27.17 -4.60 2.96
N VAL A 232 28.30 -3.89 2.90
CA VAL A 232 28.51 -2.68 2.10
C VAL A 232 28.88 -3.03 0.64
N ALA A 233 29.57 -4.15 0.46
CA ALA A 233 29.93 -4.69 -0.85
C ALA A 233 28.73 -5.35 -1.55
N THR A 234 28.80 -5.43 -2.87
CA THR A 234 27.90 -6.28 -3.67
C THR A 234 28.24 -7.75 -3.44
N ASP A 235 27.25 -8.64 -3.45
CA ASP A 235 27.49 -10.09 -3.38
C ASP A 235 28.19 -10.58 -4.65
N SER A 236 29.48 -10.93 -4.52
CA SER A 236 30.31 -11.43 -5.61
C SER A 236 29.87 -12.81 -6.13
N THR A 237 29.19 -13.60 -5.31
CA THR A 237 28.70 -14.93 -5.68
C THR A 237 27.42 -14.87 -6.51
N GLY A 238 26.68 -13.75 -6.44
CA GLY A 238 25.36 -13.61 -7.05
C GLY A 238 24.27 -14.48 -6.42
N MET A 239 24.56 -15.24 -5.36
CA MET A 239 23.62 -16.14 -4.70
C MET A 239 22.50 -15.37 -4.00
N LEU A 240 22.82 -14.29 -3.29
CA LEU A 240 21.85 -13.48 -2.56
C LEU A 240 20.84 -12.78 -3.52
N PRO A 241 21.27 -12.14 -4.62
CA PRO A 241 20.37 -11.70 -5.68
C PRO A 241 19.51 -12.83 -6.28
N ALA A 242 20.11 -14.00 -6.57
CA ALA A 242 19.39 -15.12 -7.16
C ALA A 242 18.27 -15.66 -6.25
N ILE A 243 18.55 -15.82 -4.96
CA ILE A 243 17.56 -16.23 -3.94
C ILE A 243 16.45 -15.19 -3.85
N THR A 244 16.81 -13.90 -3.81
CA THR A 244 15.84 -12.80 -3.79
C THR A 244 14.92 -12.84 -5.02
N GLY A 245 15.49 -13.10 -6.19
CA GLY A 245 14.77 -13.31 -7.44
C GLY A 245 13.77 -14.46 -7.38
N ALA A 246 14.20 -15.61 -6.84
CA ALA A 246 13.34 -16.78 -6.67
C ALA A 246 12.15 -16.49 -5.73
N VAL A 247 12.38 -15.73 -4.66
CA VAL A 247 11.30 -15.31 -3.74
C VAL A 247 10.35 -14.32 -4.42
N TYR A 248 10.85 -13.36 -5.23
CA TYR A 248 9.99 -12.48 -6.01
C TYR A 248 9.16 -13.24 -7.05
N LEU A 249 9.76 -14.22 -7.73
CA LEU A 249 9.04 -15.07 -8.67
C LEU A 249 7.96 -15.90 -7.96
N SER A 250 8.26 -16.45 -6.77
CA SER A 250 7.30 -17.18 -5.94
C SER A 250 6.11 -16.30 -5.53
N ASN A 251 6.40 -15.09 -5.04
CA ASN A 251 5.38 -14.08 -4.74
C ASN A 251 4.52 -13.77 -5.96
N ALA A 252 5.14 -13.61 -7.14
CA ALA A 252 4.40 -13.51 -8.38
C ALA A 252 3.54 -14.77 -8.55
N MET A 253 4.04 -15.98 -8.64
CA MET A 253 3.22 -17.18 -8.88
C MET A 253 1.99 -17.28 -7.95
N VAL A 254 2.18 -17.09 -6.64
CA VAL A 254 1.09 -17.10 -5.64
C VAL A 254 0.05 -16.01 -5.94
N HIS A 255 0.46 -14.78 -6.25
CA HIS A 255 -0.47 -13.71 -6.60
C HIS A 255 -1.33 -14.01 -7.84
N LEU A 256 -0.78 -14.69 -8.86
CA LEU A 256 -1.56 -15.03 -10.06
C LEU A 256 -2.55 -16.13 -9.75
N TYR A 257 -2.12 -17.15 -9.01
CA TYR A 257 -3.01 -18.21 -8.55
C TYR A 257 -4.21 -17.60 -7.80
N ARG A 258 -3.95 -16.72 -6.83
CA ARG A 258 -4.99 -16.03 -6.07
C ARG A 258 -5.88 -15.17 -6.97
N ARG A 259 -5.30 -14.38 -7.88
CA ARG A 259 -6.09 -13.53 -8.79
C ARG A 259 -6.99 -14.36 -9.70
N ARG A 260 -6.55 -15.53 -10.15
CA ARG A 260 -7.37 -16.47 -10.93
C ARG A 260 -8.52 -17.01 -10.09
N GLU A 261 -8.25 -17.46 -8.85
CA GLU A 261 -9.28 -17.90 -7.91
C GLU A 261 -10.35 -16.82 -7.68
N TYR A 262 -9.92 -15.58 -7.41
CA TYR A 262 -10.83 -14.44 -7.26
C TYR A 262 -11.59 -14.09 -8.54
N ALA A 263 -10.97 -14.21 -9.72
CA ALA A 263 -11.62 -13.93 -10.99
C ALA A 263 -12.71 -14.95 -11.31
N ILE A 264 -12.45 -16.24 -11.05
CA ILE A 264 -13.43 -17.32 -11.19
C ILE A 264 -14.58 -17.12 -10.21
N ALA A 265 -14.29 -16.85 -8.94
CA ALA A 265 -15.30 -16.59 -7.92
C ALA A 265 -16.21 -15.39 -8.26
N ASN A 266 -15.65 -14.36 -8.90
CA ASN A 266 -16.40 -13.19 -9.34
C ASN A 266 -17.17 -13.41 -10.66
N SER A 267 -16.85 -14.43 -11.46
CA SER A 267 -17.51 -14.65 -12.75
C SER A 267 -18.94 -15.17 -12.62
N LEU A 268 -19.76 -14.88 -13.64
CA LEU A 268 -21.17 -15.28 -13.75
C LEU A 268 -21.32 -16.76 -14.13
N ASP A 269 -20.48 -17.27 -15.04
CA ASP A 269 -20.58 -18.63 -15.59
C ASP A 269 -19.43 -19.55 -15.13
N GLY A 270 -18.67 -19.13 -14.10
CA GLY A 270 -17.43 -19.79 -13.69
C GLY A 270 -16.26 -19.63 -14.67
N THR A 271 -16.48 -18.98 -15.82
CA THR A 271 -15.45 -18.70 -16.83
C THR A 271 -14.73 -17.38 -16.56
N PRO A 272 -13.41 -17.26 -16.67
CA PRO A 272 -12.71 -16.00 -16.38
C PRO A 272 -13.21 -14.86 -17.30
N PRO A 273 -13.39 -13.63 -16.77
CA PRO A 273 -13.88 -12.51 -17.56
C PRO A 273 -12.94 -12.22 -18.75
N LYS A 274 -13.52 -11.77 -19.88
CA LYS A 274 -12.76 -11.38 -21.07
C LYS A 274 -11.70 -10.34 -20.68
N LYS A 275 -10.44 -10.66 -20.96
CA LYS A 275 -9.27 -9.88 -20.59
C LYS A 275 -9.05 -8.76 -21.61
N GLY A 276 -9.07 -7.52 -21.15
CA GLY A 276 -8.65 -6.38 -21.97
C GLY A 276 -7.12 -6.30 -22.10
N TRP A 277 -6.63 -5.50 -23.04
CA TRP A 277 -5.19 -5.33 -23.31
C TRP A 277 -4.37 -4.94 -22.06
N LEU A 278 -4.90 -4.08 -21.18
CA LEU A 278 -4.24 -3.72 -19.91
C LEU A 278 -3.93 -4.95 -19.04
N SER A 279 -4.81 -5.96 -19.05
CA SER A 279 -4.59 -7.15 -18.24
C SER A 279 -3.42 -8.02 -18.73
N HIS A 280 -3.11 -7.96 -20.03
CA HIS A 280 -1.91 -8.55 -20.61
C HIS A 280 -0.67 -7.75 -20.23
N ILE A 281 -0.72 -6.41 -20.27
CA ILE A 281 0.38 -5.55 -19.81
C ILE A 281 0.71 -5.84 -18.34
N PHE A 282 -0.29 -5.85 -17.47
CA PHE A 282 -0.07 -6.16 -16.06
C PHE A 282 0.45 -7.59 -15.85
N LEU A 283 0.13 -8.54 -16.73
CA LEU A 283 0.69 -9.88 -16.68
C LEU A 283 2.17 -9.88 -17.08
N CYS A 284 2.52 -9.16 -18.15
CA CYS A 284 3.91 -9.00 -18.61
C CYS A 284 4.78 -8.34 -17.55
N ILE A 285 4.36 -7.18 -17.01
CA ILE A 285 5.08 -6.47 -15.94
C ILE A 285 5.37 -7.41 -14.77
N ARG A 286 4.40 -8.24 -14.40
CA ARG A 286 4.48 -9.11 -13.24
C ARG A 286 5.47 -10.27 -13.39
N PHE A 287 5.69 -10.75 -14.61
CA PHE A 287 6.70 -11.78 -14.90
C PHE A 287 8.05 -11.19 -15.30
N ALA A 288 8.07 -9.97 -15.83
CA ALA A 288 9.30 -9.23 -16.11
C ALA A 288 9.93 -8.64 -14.84
N ALA A 289 9.12 -8.24 -13.85
CA ALA A 289 9.62 -7.60 -12.63
C ALA A 289 10.60 -8.47 -11.83
N PRO A 290 10.35 -9.78 -11.56
CA PRO A 290 11.32 -10.59 -10.83
C PRO A 290 12.71 -10.65 -11.47
N PRO A 291 12.91 -11.02 -12.76
CA PRO A 291 14.24 -11.05 -13.36
C PRO A 291 14.89 -9.66 -13.45
N ILE A 292 14.12 -8.60 -13.70
CA ILE A 292 14.64 -7.22 -13.67
C ILE A 292 15.14 -6.86 -12.27
N MET A 293 14.36 -7.16 -11.22
CA MET A 293 14.75 -6.88 -9.84
C MET A 293 15.94 -7.73 -9.40
N THR A 294 16.06 -8.98 -9.86
CA THR A 294 17.24 -9.81 -9.66
C THR A 294 18.47 -9.17 -10.26
N TYR A 295 18.38 -8.72 -11.52
CA TYR A 295 19.49 -8.04 -12.19
C TYR A 295 19.90 -6.75 -11.46
N VAL A 296 18.93 -5.91 -11.07
CA VAL A 296 19.19 -4.70 -10.27
C VAL A 296 19.88 -5.06 -8.96
N ALA A 297 19.45 -6.13 -8.28
CA ALA A 297 20.02 -6.59 -7.02
C ALA A 297 21.50 -6.99 -7.13
N MET A 298 21.96 -7.45 -8.29
CA MET A 298 23.39 -7.77 -8.50
C MET A 298 24.32 -6.58 -8.29
N PHE A 299 23.82 -5.36 -8.50
CA PHE A 299 24.61 -4.12 -8.37
C PHE A 299 24.39 -3.41 -7.03
N GLN A 300 23.59 -3.98 -6.12
CA GLN A 300 23.28 -3.35 -4.83
C GLN A 300 24.16 -3.89 -3.70
N PRO A 301 24.44 -3.07 -2.67
CA PRO A 301 25.02 -3.57 -1.42
C PRO A 301 24.22 -4.74 -0.87
N SER A 302 24.92 -5.71 -0.29
CA SER A 302 24.29 -6.89 0.31
C SER A 302 23.31 -6.52 1.44
N SER A 303 23.53 -5.40 2.14
CA SER A 303 22.59 -4.81 3.12
C SER A 303 21.19 -4.56 2.53
N ILE A 304 21.14 -3.94 1.36
CA ILE A 304 19.89 -3.61 0.66
C ILE A 304 19.22 -4.91 0.17
N VAL A 305 20.00 -5.82 -0.41
CA VAL A 305 19.45 -7.08 -0.94
C VAL A 305 18.93 -7.97 0.20
N LEU A 306 19.61 -8.00 1.34
CA LEU A 306 19.15 -8.69 2.55
C LEU A 306 17.81 -8.12 3.06
N TYR A 307 17.69 -6.79 3.09
CA TYR A 307 16.42 -6.13 3.39
C TYR A 307 15.33 -6.57 2.42
N TRP A 308 15.60 -6.50 1.11
CA TRP A 308 14.66 -6.91 0.08
C TRP A 308 14.23 -8.37 0.20
N LEU A 309 15.19 -9.28 0.45
CA LEU A 309 14.94 -10.70 0.64
C LEU A 309 14.04 -10.96 1.85
N THR A 310 14.38 -10.38 3.01
CA THR A 310 13.62 -10.56 4.25
C THR A 310 12.19 -10.03 4.08
N SER A 311 12.09 -8.84 3.49
CA SER A 311 10.83 -8.16 3.18
C SER A 311 9.99 -9.02 2.21
N ALA A 312 10.58 -9.52 1.11
CA ALA A 312 9.87 -10.37 0.14
C ALA A 312 9.45 -11.73 0.72
N SER A 313 10.28 -12.32 1.59
CA SER A 313 9.98 -13.57 2.30
C SER A 313 8.81 -13.40 3.26
N PHE A 314 8.76 -12.29 4.00
CA PHE A 314 7.59 -11.96 4.83
C PHE A 314 6.30 -11.91 4.00
N THR A 315 6.35 -11.26 2.83
CA THR A 315 5.20 -11.20 1.91
C THR A 315 4.73 -12.60 1.53
N LEU A 316 5.65 -13.50 1.20
CA LEU A 316 5.33 -14.86 0.79
C LEU A 316 4.67 -15.63 1.95
N VAL A 317 5.30 -15.62 3.13
CA VAL A 317 4.77 -16.24 4.35
C VAL A 317 3.38 -15.69 4.67
N GLN A 318 3.19 -14.37 4.60
CA GLN A 318 1.91 -13.73 4.83
C GLN A 318 0.83 -14.22 3.85
N MET A 319 1.16 -14.38 2.56
CA MET A 319 0.21 -14.86 1.57
C MET A 319 -0.19 -16.32 1.79
N LEU A 320 0.79 -17.17 2.13
CA LEU A 320 0.55 -18.56 2.47
C LEU A 320 -0.29 -18.67 3.75
N ALA A 321 0.03 -17.87 4.77
CA ALA A 321 -0.75 -17.80 6.01
C ALA A 321 -2.20 -17.39 5.75
N PHE A 322 -2.43 -16.40 4.87
CA PHE A 322 -3.78 -15.96 4.50
C PHE A 322 -4.58 -16.99 3.69
N HIS A 323 -3.93 -18.05 3.18
CA HIS A 323 -4.63 -19.18 2.57
C HIS A 323 -5.21 -20.13 3.63
N ASN A 324 -4.59 -20.23 4.82
CA ASN A 324 -5.04 -21.11 5.90
C ASN A 324 -6.45 -20.74 6.39
N GLN A 325 -7.39 -21.68 6.27
CA GLN A 325 -8.80 -21.48 6.63
C GLN A 325 -9.01 -21.10 8.10
N ARG A 326 -8.17 -21.60 9.02
CA ARG A 326 -8.27 -21.25 10.45
C ARG A 326 -8.00 -19.76 10.67
N LEU A 327 -6.97 -19.23 10.02
CA LEU A 327 -6.61 -17.82 10.10
C LEU A 327 -7.65 -16.94 9.41
N ARG A 328 -8.16 -17.38 8.25
CA ARG A 328 -9.24 -16.69 7.53
C ARG A 328 -10.49 -16.52 8.39
N LYS A 329 -10.90 -17.57 9.11
CA LYS A 329 -12.03 -17.52 10.06
C LYS A 329 -11.77 -16.54 11.20
N ARG A 330 -10.61 -16.63 11.86
CA ARG A 330 -10.22 -15.72 12.97
C ARG A 330 -10.16 -14.25 12.53
N LEU A 331 -9.57 -13.97 11.37
CA LEU A 331 -9.41 -12.61 10.85
C LEU A 331 -10.66 -12.09 10.12
N LYS A 332 -11.76 -12.86 10.10
CA LYS A 332 -13.04 -12.52 9.45
C LYS A 332 -12.88 -12.24 7.95
N PHE A 333 -11.99 -12.98 7.28
CA PHE A 333 -11.86 -13.01 5.81
C PHE A 333 -13.02 -13.84 5.23
N ASN A 334 -14.26 -13.41 5.47
CA ASN A 334 -15.44 -14.22 5.17
C ASN A 334 -15.63 -14.37 3.65
N TYR A 335 -15.15 -15.49 3.13
CA TYR A 335 -15.40 -16.02 1.80
C TYR A 335 -16.51 -17.06 1.95
N ILE A 336 -17.70 -16.82 1.40
CA ILE A 336 -18.76 -17.83 1.39
C ILE A 336 -18.35 -18.82 0.30
N LYS A 337 -17.73 -19.93 0.70
CA LYS A 337 -17.65 -21.16 -0.09
C LYS A 337 -18.44 -22.27 0.59
N ASP A 338 -19.42 -21.93 1.40
CA ASP A 338 -20.28 -22.93 2.01
C ASP A 338 -21.48 -23.14 1.08
N LYS A 339 -21.45 -24.32 0.44
CA LYS A 339 -22.55 -25.02 -0.25
C LYS A 339 -22.96 -24.50 -1.64
N VAL A 340 -22.23 -24.96 -2.65
CA VAL A 340 -22.85 -25.51 -3.86
C VAL A 340 -22.26 -26.92 -4.00
N THR A 341 -23.14 -27.92 -4.14
CA THR A 341 -22.95 -29.39 -4.10
C THR A 341 -22.82 -30.01 -2.70
N GLU A 342 -23.95 -30.13 -2.01
CA GLU A 342 -24.70 -31.41 -1.98
C GLU A 342 -25.99 -31.21 -2.77
#